data_AF-A0A349GYW3-F1
#
_entry.id   AF-A0A349GYW3-F1
#
_cell.length_a   1.000
_cell.length_b   1.000
_cell.length_c   1.000
_cell.angle_alpha   90.00
_cell.angle_beta   90.00
_cell.angle_gamma   90.00
#
_symmetry.space_group_name_H-M   'P 1'
#
loop_
_entity.id
_entity.type
_entity.pdbx_description
1 polymer ?
#
loop_
_entity_poly.entity_id
_entity_poly.type
_entity_poly.pdbx_seq_one_letter_code
_entity_poly.pdbx_strand_id
1 'polypeptide(L)'
;MRNVTLFQMSSVDYPNPLPSLYFPLADAYRRITKGTRHCLHESQVASGFACSERHLQCIWFDANLRPATLMTREGEPVTVISPGRWNLEAGPDFLDAVLRIGGADCRQLQGDIEVHIQPKDWEHHGHGRDPRYRRVVGHVTYHPATATPVDLPPGTVEIALRAALAANPSFSMDAVDLTAYPYAASAGDCPCAASVATWHPDQVETMLAAAGAFRLEQKANRFAMRLRHETPDTLLYQETMASLGYKQ
;
A
#
# COMPACT_ATOMS: atom_id res chain seq x y z
N MET A 1 23.35 -25.17 -12.07
CA MET A 1 24.26 -24.29 -11.32
C MET A 1 24.58 -23.08 -12.19
N ARG A 2 23.84 -21.99 -12.03
CA ARG A 2 24.16 -20.68 -12.61
C ARG A 2 24.29 -19.73 -11.43
N ASN A 3 25.49 -19.15 -11.29
CA ASN A 3 25.84 -18.21 -10.25
C ASN A 3 24.89 -17.00 -10.30
N VAL A 4 24.11 -16.82 -9.24
CA VAL A 4 23.44 -15.56 -8.97
C VAL A 4 24.47 -14.68 -8.26
N THR A 5 24.94 -13.66 -8.95
CA THR A 5 25.76 -12.59 -8.38
C THR A 5 24.94 -11.87 -7.32
N LEU A 6 25.30 -12.08 -6.05
CA LEU A 6 24.84 -11.27 -4.93
C LEU A 6 25.25 -9.81 -5.16
N PHE A 7 24.32 -8.97 -5.58
CA PHE A 7 24.46 -7.53 -5.42
C PHE A 7 24.18 -7.20 -3.94
N GLN A 8 25.22 -7.23 -3.13
CA GLN A 8 25.25 -6.46 -1.89
C GLN A 8 25.16 -4.98 -2.27
N MET A 9 23.97 -4.39 -2.17
CA MET A 9 23.87 -2.93 -2.09
C MET A 9 24.06 -2.55 -0.62
N SER A 10 25.29 -2.13 -0.32
CA SER A 10 25.69 -1.35 0.85
C SER A 10 24.78 -0.13 1.05
N SER A 11 24.84 0.45 2.26
CA SER A 11 24.28 1.77 2.56
C SER A 11 24.39 2.71 1.36
N VAL A 12 23.31 3.44 1.03
CA VAL A 12 23.38 4.47 0.00
C VAL A 12 24.30 5.57 0.53
N ASP A 13 25.59 5.40 0.28
CA ASP A 13 26.63 6.36 0.62
C ASP A 13 26.51 7.47 -0.43
N TYR A 14 25.87 8.57 -0.05
CA TYR A 14 25.81 9.76 -0.88
C TYR A 14 27.24 10.28 -1.08
N PRO A 15 27.73 10.43 -2.33
CA PRO A 15 29.06 10.96 -2.58
C PRO A 15 29.05 12.45 -2.22
N ASN A 16 29.47 12.76 -1.00
CA ASN A 16 29.45 14.08 -0.35
C ASN A 16 28.08 14.44 0.26
N PRO A 17 27.69 13.84 1.41
CA PRO A 17 26.46 14.18 2.10
C PRO A 17 26.55 15.58 2.71
N LEU A 18 25.39 16.23 2.88
CA LEU A 18 25.30 17.47 3.65
C LEU A 18 25.83 17.24 5.08
N PRO A 19 26.51 18.23 5.67
CA PRO A 19 26.95 18.16 7.06
C PRO A 19 25.82 17.76 8.01
N SER A 20 26.07 16.78 8.90
CA SER A 20 25.09 16.31 9.90
C SER A 20 24.65 17.42 10.86
N LEU A 21 25.40 18.51 10.96
CA LEU A 21 25.07 19.70 11.73
C LEU A 21 23.72 20.33 11.31
N TYR A 22 23.29 20.16 10.06
CA TYR A 22 21.98 20.64 9.60
C TYR A 22 20.81 19.79 10.11
N PHE A 23 21.08 18.57 10.60
CA PHE A 23 20.08 17.62 11.07
C PHE A 23 20.54 16.99 12.40
N PRO A 24 20.68 17.78 13.48
CA PRO A 24 21.30 17.33 14.74
C PRO A 24 20.54 16.19 15.43
N LEU A 25 19.24 16.04 15.14
CA LEU A 25 18.41 14.97 15.67
C LEU A 25 18.47 13.67 14.84
N ALA A 26 18.95 13.72 13.59
CA ALA A 26 19.02 12.56 12.70
C ALA A 26 19.96 11.46 13.24
N ASP A 27 21.03 11.85 13.94
CA ASP A 27 21.99 10.92 14.53
C ASP A 27 21.38 10.06 15.64
N ALA A 28 20.40 10.58 16.38
CA ALA A 28 19.70 9.80 17.39
C ALA A 28 18.94 8.63 16.75
N TYR A 29 18.24 8.88 15.65
CA TYR A 29 17.55 7.84 14.89
C TYR A 29 18.52 6.86 14.22
N ARG A 30 19.63 7.38 13.70
CA ARG A 30 20.72 6.56 13.12
C ARG A 30 21.35 5.61 14.14
N ARG A 31 21.45 6.01 15.41
CA ARG A 31 21.93 5.13 16.50
C ARG A 31 20.94 4.03 16.84
N ILE A 32 19.64 4.34 16.86
CA ILE A 32 18.57 3.36 17.12
C ILE A 32 18.53 2.29 16.03
N THR A 33 18.84 2.67 14.79
CA THR A 33 18.85 1.76 13.64
C THR A 33 20.19 1.06 13.41
N LYS A 34 21.29 1.50 14.05
CA LYS A 34 22.61 0.85 14.02
C LYS A 34 22.63 -0.38 14.93
N GLY A 35 22.21 -1.52 14.40
CA GLY A 35 22.27 -2.82 15.07
C GLY A 35 21.17 -3.78 14.64
N THR A 36 20.09 -3.26 14.08
CA THR A 36 19.00 -4.04 13.52
C THR A 36 19.41 -4.49 12.10
N ARG A 37 19.76 -5.76 11.93
CA ARG A 37 19.80 -6.37 10.60
C ARG A 37 18.36 -6.57 10.15
N HIS A 38 17.73 -5.56 9.58
CA HIS A 38 16.75 -5.73 8.52
C HIS A 38 16.52 -4.43 7.75
N CYS A 39 16.58 -4.60 6.44
CA CYS A 39 16.56 -3.62 5.39
C CYS A 39 15.17 -2.98 5.26
N LEU A 40 14.94 -1.85 5.94
CA LEU A 40 14.00 -0.87 5.42
C LEU A 40 14.74 -0.09 4.35
N HIS A 41 14.57 -0.51 3.10
CA HIS A 41 15.03 0.26 1.96
C HIS A 41 13.90 1.23 1.60
N GLU A 42 14.19 2.53 1.59
CA GLU A 42 13.33 3.46 0.86
C GLU A 42 13.47 3.08 -0.62
N SER A 43 12.48 2.33 -1.12
CA SER A 43 12.35 2.08 -2.55
C SER A 43 12.48 3.42 -3.26
N GLN A 44 13.43 3.55 -4.18
CA GLN A 44 13.44 4.68 -5.10
C GLN A 44 12.05 4.73 -5.73
N VAL A 45 11.28 5.76 -5.40
CA VAL A 45 9.99 6.00 -6.02
C VAL A 45 10.29 6.28 -7.48
N ALA A 46 10.17 5.25 -8.31
CA ALA A 46 10.18 5.40 -9.74
C ALA A 46 9.05 6.36 -10.09
N SER A 47 9.40 7.44 -10.79
CA SER A 47 8.48 8.42 -11.35
C SER A 47 7.34 7.72 -12.07
N GLY A 48 6.14 7.73 -11.47
CA GLY A 48 5.00 7.00 -12.03
C GLY A 48 3.90 6.66 -11.02
N PHE A 49 3.24 7.64 -10.40
CA PHE A 49 2.05 7.37 -9.59
C PHE A 49 0.94 6.78 -10.48
N ALA A 50 0.66 5.50 -10.29
CA ALA A 50 -0.50 4.81 -10.83
C ALA A 50 -0.95 3.82 -9.76
N CYS A 51 -2.19 3.99 -9.28
CA CYS A 51 -2.87 2.95 -8.52
C CYS A 51 -2.75 1.64 -9.31
N SER A 52 -2.12 0.62 -8.71
CA SER A 52 -1.99 -0.71 -9.30
C SER A 52 -2.85 -1.71 -8.54
N GLU A 53 -3.17 -2.84 -9.16
CA GLU A 53 -3.96 -3.90 -8.51
C GLU A 53 -3.32 -4.34 -7.20
N ARG A 54 -1.99 -4.36 -7.13
CA ARG A 54 -1.25 -4.64 -5.90
C ARG A 54 -1.58 -3.69 -4.76
N HIS A 55 -1.81 -2.40 -5.03
CA HIS A 55 -2.26 -1.46 -3.99
C HIS A 55 -3.66 -1.84 -3.48
N LEU A 56 -4.58 -2.17 -4.39
CA LEU A 56 -5.94 -2.56 -4.02
C LEU A 56 -5.97 -3.87 -3.24
N GLN A 57 -5.12 -4.83 -3.59
CA GLN A 57 -4.95 -6.07 -2.84
C GLN A 57 -4.46 -5.79 -1.41
N CYS A 58 -3.50 -4.87 -1.22
CA CYS A 58 -3.06 -4.45 0.12
C CYS A 58 -4.20 -3.80 0.92
N ILE A 59 -4.96 -2.90 0.29
CA ILE A 59 -6.12 -2.21 0.90
C ILE A 59 -7.22 -3.20 1.27
N TRP A 60 -7.47 -4.19 0.41
CA TRP A 60 -8.44 -5.23 0.68
C TRP A 60 -8.00 -6.11 1.85
N PHE A 61 -6.73 -6.52 1.89
CA PHE A 61 -6.19 -7.42 2.89
C PHE A 61 -6.10 -6.77 4.28
N ASP A 62 -5.56 -5.55 4.37
CA ASP A 62 -5.30 -4.88 5.65
C ASP A 62 -6.54 -4.17 6.21
N ALA A 63 -6.98 -4.57 7.40
CA ALA A 63 -8.11 -3.93 8.06
C ALA A 63 -7.90 -2.45 8.39
N ASN A 64 -6.65 -1.99 8.58
CA ASN A 64 -6.33 -0.59 8.87
C ASN A 64 -6.36 0.29 7.61
N LEU A 65 -6.10 -0.30 6.43
CA LEU A 65 -6.18 0.41 5.14
C LEU A 65 -7.58 0.33 4.55
N ARG A 66 -8.32 -0.74 4.85
CA ARG A 66 -9.66 -0.99 4.31
C ARG A 66 -10.61 0.14 4.73
N PRO A 67 -11.40 0.70 3.79
CA PRO A 67 -12.43 1.66 4.15
C PRO A 67 -13.41 1.09 5.18
N ALA A 68 -13.80 1.92 6.16
CA ALA A 68 -14.76 1.53 7.19
C ALA A 68 -16.16 1.21 6.63
N THR A 69 -16.52 1.85 5.52
CA THR A 69 -17.79 1.65 4.83
C THR A 69 -17.51 1.14 3.42
N LEU A 70 -17.87 -0.12 3.17
CA LEU A 70 -17.90 -0.73 1.85
C LEU A 70 -19.35 -0.97 1.44
N MET A 71 -19.63 -0.80 0.15
CA MET A 71 -20.96 -0.97 -0.43
C MET A 71 -20.85 -1.81 -1.69
N THR A 72 -21.87 -2.64 -1.94
CA THR A 72 -22.05 -3.28 -3.24
C THR A 72 -22.47 -2.24 -4.29
N ARG A 73 -22.41 -2.61 -5.57
CA ARG A 73 -22.97 -1.83 -6.67
C ARG A 73 -24.44 -1.47 -6.45
N GLU A 74 -25.21 -2.37 -5.83
CA GLU A 74 -26.62 -2.21 -5.50
C GLU A 74 -26.85 -1.32 -4.26
N GLY A 75 -25.79 -0.85 -3.62
CA GLY A 75 -25.85 -0.01 -2.41
C GLY A 75 -26.08 -0.80 -1.12
N GLU A 76 -25.88 -2.12 -1.13
CA GLU A 76 -25.95 -2.93 0.09
C GLU A 76 -24.63 -2.80 0.87
N PRO A 77 -24.67 -2.61 2.20
CA PRO A 77 -23.45 -2.53 2.99
C PRO A 77 -22.71 -3.87 3.00
N VAL A 78 -21.38 -3.80 2.96
CA VAL A 78 -20.47 -4.94 2.99
C VAL A 78 -19.63 -4.90 4.25
N THR A 79 -19.70 -5.96 5.07
CA THR A 79 -18.74 -6.22 6.14
C THR A 79 -17.79 -7.33 5.69
N VAL A 80 -16.48 -7.07 5.71
CA VAL A 80 -15.46 -8.10 5.50
C VAL A 80 -15.22 -8.81 6.83
N ILE A 81 -15.73 -10.04 6.97
CA ILE A 81 -15.49 -10.89 8.15
C ILE A 81 -14.10 -11.53 8.07
N SER A 82 -13.72 -11.99 6.88
CA SER A 82 -12.37 -12.43 6.53
C SER A 82 -12.06 -11.97 5.10
N PRO A 83 -10.92 -11.30 4.83
CA PRO A 83 -10.53 -10.90 3.49
C PRO A 83 -10.15 -12.09 2.60
N GLY A 84 -9.99 -13.28 3.19
CA GLY A 84 -9.44 -14.47 2.55
C GLY A 84 -7.92 -14.58 2.72
N ARG A 85 -7.36 -15.72 2.30
CA ARG A 85 -5.91 -15.93 2.24
C ARG A 85 -5.40 -15.36 0.92
N TRP A 86 -4.41 -14.48 0.97
CA TRP A 86 -3.78 -13.93 -0.23
C TRP A 86 -3.13 -15.06 -1.05
N ASN A 87 -3.58 -15.22 -2.28
CA ASN A 87 -3.05 -16.17 -3.24
C ASN A 87 -1.91 -15.54 -4.02
N LEU A 88 -0.74 -16.18 -4.03
CA LEU A 88 0.41 -15.75 -4.83
C LEU A 88 0.65 -16.68 -6.03
N GLU A 89 -0.23 -17.66 -6.22
CA GLU A 89 -0.23 -18.58 -7.34
C GLU A 89 -1.33 -18.21 -8.34
N ALA A 90 -1.50 -19.02 -9.38
CA ALA A 90 -2.57 -18.82 -10.35
C ALA A 90 -3.96 -18.95 -9.71
N GLY A 91 -4.93 -18.19 -10.23
CA GLY A 91 -6.30 -18.15 -9.73
C GLY A 91 -6.64 -16.81 -9.09
N PRO A 92 -7.72 -16.73 -8.31
CA PRO A 92 -8.18 -15.48 -7.75
C PRO A 92 -7.22 -14.94 -6.68
N ASP A 93 -7.20 -13.61 -6.51
CA ASP A 93 -6.27 -12.92 -5.62
C ASP A 93 -6.38 -13.34 -4.14
N PHE A 94 -7.58 -13.64 -3.66
CA PHE A 94 -7.80 -14.13 -2.30
C PHE A 94 -8.71 -15.36 -2.28
N LEU A 95 -8.31 -16.37 -1.52
CA LEU A 95 -9.04 -17.62 -1.36
C LEU A 95 -9.83 -17.66 -0.06
N ASP A 96 -11.03 -18.22 -0.10
CA ASP A 96 -11.88 -18.51 1.06
C ASP A 96 -12.16 -17.28 1.97
N ALA A 97 -12.42 -16.13 1.35
CA ALA A 97 -12.97 -14.95 2.02
C ALA A 97 -14.38 -15.19 2.56
N VAL A 98 -14.76 -14.38 3.56
CA VAL A 98 -16.09 -14.39 4.16
C VAL A 98 -16.61 -12.95 4.23
N LEU A 99 -17.70 -12.70 3.51
CA LEU A 99 -18.37 -11.40 3.45
C LEU A 99 -19.77 -11.49 4.06
N ARG A 100 -20.20 -10.42 4.71
CA ARG A 100 -21.59 -10.23 5.12
C ARG A 100 -22.16 -9.04 4.35
N ILE A 101 -23.23 -9.28 3.61
CA ILE A 101 -23.87 -8.30 2.72
C ILE A 101 -25.25 -7.95 3.28
N GLY A 102 -25.56 -6.66 3.36
CA GLY A 102 -26.84 -6.17 3.89
C GLY A 102 -26.77 -5.76 5.37
N GLY A 103 -27.83 -5.10 5.83
CA GLY A 103 -27.99 -4.60 7.20
C GLY A 103 -28.70 -5.62 8.10
N ALA A 104 -29.99 -5.39 8.36
CA ALA A 104 -30.81 -6.25 9.22
C ALA A 104 -31.02 -7.66 8.63
N ASP A 105 -31.36 -7.75 7.34
CA ASP A 105 -31.53 -9.01 6.60
C ASP A 105 -30.24 -9.39 5.87
N CYS A 106 -29.15 -9.54 6.63
CA CYS A 106 -27.84 -9.81 6.04
C CYS A 106 -27.69 -11.26 5.54
N ARG A 107 -26.99 -11.43 4.41
CA ARG A 107 -26.54 -12.74 3.91
C ARG A 107 -25.04 -12.89 4.06
N GLN A 108 -24.58 -14.10 4.31
CA GLN A 108 -23.16 -14.43 4.36
C GLN A 108 -22.73 -15.10 3.05
N LEU A 109 -21.68 -14.58 2.43
CA LEU A 109 -21.04 -15.14 1.26
C LEU A 109 -19.69 -15.72 1.66
N GLN A 110 -19.38 -16.92 1.16
CA GLN A 110 -18.09 -17.56 1.34
C GLN A 110 -17.56 -18.02 -0.01
N GLY A 111 -16.34 -17.58 -0.35
CA GLY A 111 -15.73 -17.85 -1.64
C GLY A 111 -14.49 -17.00 -1.83
N ASP A 112 -14.10 -16.81 -3.08
CA ASP A 112 -12.85 -16.14 -3.44
C ASP A 112 -13.10 -14.67 -3.78
N ILE A 113 -12.04 -13.85 -3.74
CA ILE A 113 -12.07 -12.44 -4.12
C ILE A 113 -11.08 -12.20 -5.24
N GLU A 114 -11.52 -11.44 -6.23
CA GLU A 114 -10.67 -10.99 -7.33
C GLU A 114 -10.61 -9.47 -7.36
N VAL A 115 -9.41 -8.91 -7.60
CA VAL A 115 -9.16 -7.47 -7.52
C VAL A 115 -8.65 -6.92 -8.86
N HIS A 116 -9.25 -5.84 -9.34
CA HIS A 116 -8.83 -5.18 -10.59
C HIS A 116 -8.87 -3.65 -10.50
N ILE A 117 -8.23 -2.94 -11.42
CA ILE A 117 -8.41 -1.48 -11.51
C ILE A 117 -9.77 -1.15 -12.11
N GLN A 118 -10.13 -1.77 -13.23
CA GLN A 118 -11.41 -1.60 -13.91
C GLN A 118 -12.24 -2.88 -13.84
N PRO A 119 -13.58 -2.78 -13.78
CA PRO A 119 -14.47 -3.94 -13.86
C PRO A 119 -14.24 -4.80 -15.12
N LYS A 120 -14.03 -4.16 -16.27
CA LYS A 120 -13.82 -4.85 -17.55
C LYS A 120 -12.55 -5.71 -17.61
N ASP A 121 -11.60 -5.53 -16.69
CA ASP A 121 -10.34 -6.26 -16.71
C ASP A 121 -10.56 -7.76 -16.45
N TRP A 122 -11.67 -8.12 -15.80
CA TRP A 122 -12.16 -9.50 -15.68
C TRP A 122 -12.26 -10.22 -17.03
N GLU A 123 -12.86 -9.57 -18.03
CA GLU A 123 -13.00 -10.13 -19.38
C GLU A 123 -11.69 -10.09 -20.15
N HIS A 124 -10.90 -9.03 -19.99
CA HIS A 124 -9.59 -8.89 -20.65
C HIS A 124 -8.62 -9.97 -20.20
N HIS A 125 -8.67 -10.37 -18.92
CA HIS A 125 -7.87 -11.46 -18.38
C HIS A 125 -8.47 -12.84 -18.69
N GLY A 126 -9.70 -12.91 -19.22
CA GLY A 126 -10.34 -14.16 -19.61
C GLY A 126 -10.86 -14.98 -18.43
N HIS A 127 -11.04 -14.36 -17.27
CA HIS A 127 -11.40 -15.05 -16.02
C HIS A 127 -12.74 -15.78 -16.10
N GLY A 128 -13.71 -15.24 -16.84
CA GLY A 128 -14.99 -15.90 -17.08
C GLY A 128 -14.88 -17.28 -17.75
N ARG A 129 -13.75 -17.58 -18.42
CA ARG A 129 -13.48 -18.88 -19.07
C ARG A 129 -12.58 -19.80 -18.24
N ASP A 130 -11.94 -19.32 -17.18
CA ASP A 130 -11.06 -20.12 -16.33
C ASP A 130 -11.87 -20.69 -15.13
N PRO A 131 -11.98 -22.03 -15.00
CA PRO A 131 -12.68 -22.66 -13.90
C PRO A 131 -12.20 -22.29 -12.50
N ARG A 132 -10.94 -21.82 -12.34
CA ARG A 132 -10.38 -21.38 -11.06
C ARG A 132 -11.15 -20.21 -10.44
N TYR A 133 -11.80 -19.39 -11.26
CA TYR A 133 -12.51 -18.19 -10.82
C TYR A 133 -13.99 -18.42 -10.51
N ARG A 134 -14.50 -19.65 -10.66
CA ARG A 134 -15.94 -19.97 -10.45
C ARG A 134 -16.43 -19.77 -9.01
N ARG A 135 -15.51 -19.74 -8.05
CA ARG A 135 -15.79 -19.55 -6.63
C ARG A 135 -15.68 -18.08 -6.21
N VAL A 136 -15.36 -17.16 -7.12
CA VAL A 136 -15.32 -15.73 -6.80
C VAL A 136 -16.73 -15.29 -6.38
N VAL A 137 -16.81 -14.69 -5.19
CA VAL A 137 -18.05 -14.12 -4.62
C VAL A 137 -17.97 -12.62 -4.45
N GLY A 138 -16.78 -12.03 -4.60
CA GLY A 138 -16.58 -10.59 -4.60
C GLY A 138 -15.59 -10.15 -5.67
N HIS A 139 -16.00 -9.21 -6.51
CA HIS A 139 -15.11 -8.54 -7.47
C HIS A 139 -14.85 -7.12 -6.97
N VAL A 140 -13.63 -6.90 -6.48
CA VAL A 140 -13.22 -5.63 -5.88
C VAL A 140 -12.50 -4.80 -6.91
N THR A 141 -12.93 -3.57 -7.13
CA THR A 141 -12.36 -2.71 -8.15
C THR A 141 -12.05 -1.32 -7.62
N TYR A 142 -11.11 -0.60 -8.24
CA TYR A 142 -10.96 0.82 -7.93
C TYR A 142 -12.15 1.61 -8.49
N HIS A 143 -12.40 1.48 -9.80
CA HIS A 143 -13.48 2.19 -10.47
C HIS A 143 -14.84 1.49 -10.29
N PRO A 144 -15.95 2.24 -10.20
CA PRO A 144 -17.28 1.64 -10.16
C PRO A 144 -17.62 0.88 -11.44
N ALA A 145 -18.60 -0.02 -11.32
CA ALA A 145 -19.17 -0.76 -12.44
C ALA A 145 -19.52 0.15 -13.63
N THR A 146 -19.25 -0.34 -14.84
CA THR A 146 -19.62 0.35 -16.08
C THR A 146 -21.07 0.05 -16.47
N ALA A 147 -21.62 0.82 -17.41
CA ALA A 147 -22.96 0.59 -17.94
C ALA A 147 -23.11 -0.82 -18.56
N THR A 148 -22.04 -1.33 -19.17
CA THR A 148 -21.96 -2.71 -19.63
C THR A 148 -21.68 -3.64 -18.45
N PRO A 149 -22.57 -4.63 -18.18
CA PRO A 149 -22.34 -5.64 -17.15
C PRO A 149 -21.15 -6.53 -17.50
N VAL A 150 -20.38 -6.91 -16.48
CA VAL A 150 -19.30 -7.89 -16.58
C VAL A 150 -19.88 -9.28 -16.29
N ASP A 151 -19.48 -10.30 -17.07
CA ASP A 151 -19.93 -11.69 -16.87
C ASP A 151 -19.21 -12.35 -15.67
N LEU A 152 -19.68 -12.02 -14.46
CA LEU A 152 -19.18 -12.55 -13.21
C LEU A 152 -19.91 -13.85 -12.82
N PRO A 153 -19.31 -14.72 -11.98
CA PRO A 153 -19.97 -15.90 -11.46
C PRO A 153 -21.30 -15.55 -10.76
N PRO A 154 -22.34 -16.39 -10.84
CA PRO A 154 -23.63 -16.11 -10.23
C PRO A 154 -23.52 -15.83 -8.73
N GLY A 155 -24.10 -14.72 -8.28
CA GLY A 155 -24.08 -14.30 -6.87
C GLY A 155 -22.83 -13.51 -6.46
N THR A 156 -21.91 -13.21 -7.38
CA THR A 156 -20.78 -12.31 -7.12
C THR A 156 -21.28 -10.90 -6.86
N VAL A 157 -20.77 -10.26 -5.80
CA VAL A 157 -21.00 -8.84 -5.54
C VAL A 157 -19.85 -7.99 -6.09
N GLU A 158 -20.18 -6.86 -6.70
CA GLU A 158 -19.21 -5.86 -7.17
C GLU A 158 -18.97 -4.81 -6.07
N ILE A 159 -17.72 -4.54 -5.71
CA ILE A 159 -17.35 -3.59 -4.65
C ILE A 159 -16.35 -2.58 -5.20
N ALA A 160 -16.75 -1.31 -5.28
CA ALA A 160 -15.92 -0.23 -5.82
C ALA A 160 -15.28 0.60 -4.69
N LEU A 161 -13.95 0.69 -4.69
CA LEU A 161 -13.19 1.33 -3.61
C LEU A 161 -13.03 2.85 -3.77
N ARG A 162 -13.12 3.40 -4.99
CA ARG A 162 -12.82 4.83 -5.25
C ARG A 162 -13.59 5.80 -4.36
N ALA A 163 -14.91 5.62 -4.23
CA ALA A 163 -15.74 6.52 -3.43
C ALA A 163 -15.42 6.41 -1.92
N ALA A 164 -15.25 5.18 -1.44
CA ALA A 164 -14.95 4.89 -0.04
C ALA A 164 -13.56 5.41 0.39
N LEU A 165 -12.56 5.27 -0.49
CA LEU A 165 -11.21 5.79 -0.25
C LEU A 165 -11.18 7.33 -0.33
N ALA A 166 -11.88 7.93 -1.31
CA ALA A 166 -11.97 9.40 -1.42
C ALA A 166 -12.68 10.05 -0.24
N ALA A 167 -13.55 9.33 0.46
CA ALA A 167 -14.22 9.81 1.68
C ALA A 167 -13.29 9.89 2.90
N ASN A 168 -12.11 9.25 2.86
CA ASN A 168 -11.11 9.34 3.92
C ASN A 168 -9.99 10.32 3.51
N PRO A 169 -10.02 11.59 3.95
CA PRO A 169 -9.03 12.60 3.55
C PRO A 169 -7.62 12.31 4.06
N SER A 170 -7.46 11.44 5.06
CA SER A 170 -6.16 11.02 5.59
C SER A 170 -5.55 9.84 4.82
N PHE A 171 -6.31 9.21 3.92
CA PHE A 171 -5.82 8.09 3.13
C PHE A 171 -5.02 8.58 1.92
N SER A 172 -3.86 7.97 1.68
CA SER A 172 -3.05 8.19 0.48
C SER A 172 -2.56 6.85 -0.05
N MET A 173 -2.69 6.62 -1.36
CA MET A 173 -2.17 5.41 -2.01
C MET A 173 -0.64 5.28 -1.84
N ASP A 174 0.08 6.40 -1.85
CA ASP A 174 1.54 6.44 -1.64
C ASP A 174 1.98 6.03 -0.25
N ALA A 175 1.06 6.07 0.72
CA ALA A 175 1.35 5.62 2.08
C ALA A 175 1.32 4.08 2.20
N VAL A 176 0.81 3.36 1.19
CA VAL A 176 0.75 1.90 1.20
C VAL A 176 2.11 1.33 0.83
N ASP A 177 2.83 0.81 1.82
CA ASP A 177 4.09 0.09 1.59
C ASP A 177 3.82 -1.31 1.01
N LEU A 178 3.87 -1.43 -0.31
CA LEU A 178 3.67 -2.69 -1.02
C LEU A 178 4.67 -3.80 -0.67
N THR A 179 5.82 -3.44 -0.07
CA THR A 179 6.86 -4.40 0.33
C THR A 179 6.54 -5.08 1.65
N ALA A 180 5.63 -4.50 2.45
CA ALA A 180 5.14 -5.08 3.70
C ALA A 180 4.12 -6.23 3.50
N TYR A 181 3.63 -6.44 2.27
CA TYR A 181 2.59 -7.43 1.97
C TYR A 181 3.08 -8.59 1.09
N PRO A 182 2.55 -9.81 1.26
CA PRO A 182 1.47 -10.20 2.20
C PRO A 182 1.98 -10.60 3.59
N TYR A 183 3.29 -10.85 3.75
CA TYR A 183 3.83 -11.57 4.91
C TYR A 183 4.00 -10.70 6.17
N ALA A 184 4.31 -9.41 6.05
CA ALA A 184 4.51 -8.55 7.24
C ALA A 184 3.17 -8.04 7.81
N ALA A 185 2.14 -7.91 6.97
CA ALA A 185 0.78 -7.55 7.40
C ALA A 185 -0.04 -8.73 7.95
N SER A 186 0.43 -9.98 7.75
CA SER A 186 -0.22 -11.17 8.31
C SER A 186 0.20 -11.48 9.75
N ALA A 187 0.94 -10.60 10.42
CA ALA A 187 1.15 -10.63 11.86
C ALA A 187 0.20 -9.57 12.45
N GLY A 188 -0.74 -9.92 13.33
CA GLY A 188 -0.41 -9.96 14.76
C GLY A 188 -0.29 -8.53 15.32
N ASP A 189 -0.12 -8.38 16.63
CA ASP A 189 0.17 -7.07 17.22
C ASP A 189 1.31 -6.38 16.44
N CYS A 190 1.09 -5.11 16.06
CA CYS A 190 2.06 -4.33 15.31
C CYS A 190 3.47 -4.50 15.94
N PRO A 191 4.54 -4.75 15.17
CA PRO A 191 5.85 -5.16 15.71
C PRO A 191 6.42 -4.19 16.75
N CYS A 192 6.02 -2.91 16.68
CA CYS A 192 6.38 -1.90 17.65
C CYS A 192 5.31 -1.62 18.72
N ALA A 193 4.07 -2.11 18.59
CA ALA A 193 2.99 -1.82 19.53
C ALA A 193 3.34 -2.24 20.96
N ALA A 194 3.84 -3.47 21.17
CA ALA A 194 4.27 -3.91 22.50
C ALA A 194 5.45 -3.08 23.05
N SER A 195 6.33 -2.60 22.17
CA SER A 195 7.49 -1.79 22.56
C SER A 195 7.06 -0.37 22.93
N VAL A 196 6.22 0.27 22.11
CA VAL A 196 5.76 1.66 22.26
C VAL A 196 4.66 1.79 23.31
N ALA A 197 3.91 0.73 23.62
CA ALA A 197 2.90 0.74 24.67
C ALA A 197 3.46 1.11 26.06
N THR A 198 4.76 0.92 26.28
CA THR A 198 5.44 1.24 27.54
C THR A 198 6.09 2.62 27.55
N TRP A 199 6.03 3.36 26.45
CA TRP A 199 6.75 4.62 26.30
C TRP A 199 5.94 5.80 26.85
N HIS A 200 6.65 6.73 27.49
CA HIS A 200 6.10 8.04 27.82
C HIS A 200 5.88 8.87 26.55
N PRO A 201 4.85 9.73 26.47
CA PRO A 201 4.60 10.61 25.32
C PRO A 201 5.84 11.36 24.81
N ASP A 202 6.66 11.88 25.72
CA ASP A 202 7.91 12.60 25.36
C ASP A 202 8.92 11.71 24.62
N GLN A 203 8.94 10.40 24.93
CA GLN A 203 9.81 9.44 24.25
C GLN A 203 9.32 9.18 22.82
N VAL A 204 8.00 9.10 22.63
CA VAL A 204 7.38 8.99 21.31
C VAL A 204 7.65 10.25 20.49
N GLU A 205 7.46 11.44 21.08
CA GLU A 205 7.74 12.72 20.42
C GLU A 205 9.21 12.83 20.02
N THR A 206 10.13 12.50 20.93
CA THR A 206 11.57 12.52 20.66
C THR A 206 11.94 11.55 19.52
N MET A 207 11.36 10.34 19.52
CA MET A 207 11.59 9.36 18.46
C MET A 207 11.05 9.84 17.11
N LEU A 208 9.84 10.38 17.08
CA LEU A 208 9.23 10.93 15.86
C LEU A 208 10.00 12.14 15.33
N ALA A 209 10.47 13.03 16.21
CA ALA A 209 11.30 14.16 15.83
C ALA A 209 12.65 13.72 15.24
N ALA A 210 13.30 12.73 15.85
CA ALA A 210 14.54 12.15 15.33
C ALA A 210 14.34 11.45 13.98
N ALA A 211 13.26 10.69 13.83
CA ALA A 211 12.88 10.03 12.58
C ALA A 211 12.57 11.05 11.47
N GLY A 212 11.83 12.10 11.80
CA GLY A 212 11.50 13.20 10.89
C GLY A 212 12.77 13.94 10.42
N ALA A 213 13.67 14.28 11.33
CA ALA A 213 14.95 14.92 11.00
C ALA A 213 15.80 14.03 10.09
N PHE A 214 15.85 12.73 10.35
CA PHE A 214 16.55 11.76 9.50
C PHE A 214 15.95 11.66 8.09
N ARG A 215 14.61 11.69 7.97
CA ARG A 215 13.93 11.71 6.66
C ARG A 215 14.19 13.02 5.89
N LEU A 216 14.21 14.15 6.59
CA LEU A 216 14.55 15.44 5.99
C LEU A 216 16.01 15.48 5.51
N GLU A 217 16.95 14.92 6.29
CA GLU A 217 18.34 14.76 5.90
C GLU A 217 18.48 13.96 4.59
N GLN A 218 17.82 12.81 4.49
CA GLN A 218 17.83 11.99 3.28
C GLN A 218 17.21 12.73 2.09
N LYS A 219 16.10 13.44 2.28
CA LYS A 219 15.48 14.25 1.22
C LYS A 219 16.40 15.38 0.75
N ALA A 220 17.07 16.07 1.68
CA ALA A 220 18.02 17.13 1.37
C ALA A 220 19.25 16.60 0.61
N ASN A 221 19.77 15.43 0.98
CA ASN A 221 20.85 14.76 0.25
C ASN A 221 20.45 14.36 -1.18
N ARG A 222 19.21 13.88 -1.38
CA ARG A 222 18.66 13.65 -2.73
C ARG A 222 18.62 14.92 -3.56
N PHE A 223 18.19 16.04 -2.97
CA PHE A 223 18.16 17.33 -3.67
C PHE A 223 19.56 17.80 -4.03
N ALA A 224 20.51 17.70 -3.11
CA ALA A 224 21.91 18.06 -3.35
C ALA A 224 22.54 17.26 -4.51
N MET A 225 22.13 16.00 -4.69
CA MET A 225 22.54 15.19 -5.85
C MET A 225 21.91 15.67 -7.16
N ARG A 226 20.61 15.95 -7.16
CA ARG A 226 19.89 16.39 -8.37
C ARG A 226 20.29 17.79 -8.83
N LEU A 227 20.63 18.68 -7.90
CA LEU A 227 21.19 20.01 -8.19
C LEU A 227 22.51 19.97 -8.99
N ARG A 228 23.18 18.81 -9.09
CA ARG A 228 24.36 18.65 -9.96
C ARG A 228 24.00 18.58 -11.45
N HIS A 229 22.75 18.26 -11.76
CA HIS A 229 22.27 17.99 -13.12
C HIS A 229 21.04 18.82 -13.51
N GLU A 230 20.34 19.40 -12.53
CA GLU A 230 19.12 20.20 -12.70
C GLU A 230 19.28 21.60 -12.08
N THR A 231 18.51 22.58 -12.56
CA THR A 231 18.52 23.93 -11.97
C THR A 231 17.71 23.96 -10.67
N PRO A 232 18.04 24.86 -9.72
CA PRO A 232 17.31 24.99 -8.46
C PRO A 232 15.81 25.24 -8.64
N ASP A 233 15.43 26.10 -9.59
CA ASP A 233 14.03 26.48 -9.83
C ASP A 233 13.21 25.29 -10.36
N THR A 234 13.78 24.51 -11.28
CA THR A 234 13.14 23.31 -11.83
C THR A 234 12.95 22.25 -10.75
N LEU A 235 14.00 22.00 -9.95
CA LEU A 235 13.92 21.03 -8.86
C LEU A 235 12.90 21.47 -7.81
N LEU A 236 12.91 22.75 -7.41
CA LEU A 236 11.96 23.29 -6.44
C LEU A 236 10.52 23.15 -6.93
N TYR A 237 10.27 23.50 -8.19
CA TYR A 237 8.96 23.36 -8.81
C TYR A 237 8.50 21.91 -8.79
N GLN A 238 9.32 20.98 -9.30
CA GLN A 238 9.00 19.55 -9.35
C GLN A 238 8.72 18.97 -7.97
N GLU A 239 9.51 19.32 -6.96
CA GLU A 239 9.35 18.81 -5.60
C GLU A 239 8.14 19.41 -4.88
N THR A 240 7.82 20.68 -5.17
CA THR A 240 6.58 21.32 -4.69
C THR A 240 5.37 20.65 -5.31
N MET A 241 5.39 20.45 -6.63
CA MET A 241 4.32 19.76 -7.35
C MET A 241 4.15 18.31 -6.86
N ALA A 242 5.24 17.57 -6.68
CA ALA A 242 5.18 16.22 -6.10
C ALA A 242 4.62 16.20 -4.67
N SER A 243 5.00 17.18 -3.84
CA SER A 243 4.47 17.29 -2.47
C SER A 243 2.97 17.65 -2.44
N LEU A 244 2.47 18.29 -3.49
CA LEU A 244 1.05 18.57 -3.71
C LEU A 244 0.30 17.44 -4.44
N GLY A 245 0.96 16.31 -4.70
CA GLY A 245 0.37 15.14 -5.34
C GLY A 245 0.33 15.18 -6.88
N TYR A 246 1.02 16.13 -7.51
CA TYR A 246 1.15 16.18 -8.97
C TYR A 246 2.29 15.26 -9.44
N LYS A 247 2.06 14.60 -10.57
CA LYS A 247 3.01 13.67 -11.18
C LYS A 247 4.18 14.44 -11.84
N GLN A 248 5.42 14.07 -11.51
CA GLN A 248 6.64 14.54 -12.19
C GLN A 248 6.84 13.84 -13.53
#